data_AF-A0A9D8BVY4-F1
#
_entry.id   AF-A0A9D8BVY4-F1
#
_cell.length_a   1.000
_cell.length_b   1.000
_cell.length_c   1.000
_cell.angle_alpha   90.00
_cell.angle_beta   90.00
_cell.angle_gamma   90.00
#
_symmetry.space_group_name_H-M   'P 1'
#
loop_
_entity.id
_entity.type
_entity.pdbx_description
1 polymer ?
#
loop_
_entity_poly.entity_id
_entity_poly.type
_entity_poly.pdbx_seq_one_letter_code
_entity_poly.pdbx_strand_id
1 'polypeptide(L)'
;MDLILLKKGVQPGSLEAEAIEAGILTEMALWDSDDPSLSTVEKIFRRFGTGDAVGAITLLQTWVDQKRQRQATIARKPRNRLASPLTQLVRRIVEGNPKIRLPELLDLLKEEVGKGVISKIEGDLIYPEQQGGHEDAKPVSRDQLSRRLSTIKKRLMSR
;
A
#
# COMPACT_ATOMS: atom_id res chain seq x y z
N MET A 1 26.54 -31.10 6.52
CA MET A 1 26.21 -29.91 7.31
C MET A 1 24.70 -29.76 7.21
N ASP A 2 23.98 -30.14 8.27
CA ASP A 2 22.51 -30.26 8.24
C ASP A 2 21.86 -28.88 8.30
N LEU A 3 21.14 -28.54 7.23
CA LEU A 3 20.34 -27.32 7.11
C LEU A 3 19.06 -27.45 7.95
N ILE A 4 19.20 -27.33 9.28
CA ILE A 4 18.07 -27.28 10.21
C ILE A 4 17.58 -25.84 10.32
N LEU A 5 16.65 -25.46 9.45
CA LEU A 5 15.79 -24.29 9.63
C LEU A 5 14.33 -24.64 9.30
N LEU A 6 13.87 -25.75 9.84
CA LEU A 6 12.45 -25.90 10.13
C LEU A 6 12.18 -25.22 11.49
N LYS A 7 11.05 -24.52 11.60
CA LYS A 7 10.45 -24.07 12.88
C LYS A 7 10.84 -25.06 13.98
N LYS A 8 11.42 -24.60 15.11
CA LYS A 8 11.65 -25.41 16.32
C LYS A 8 10.41 -26.32 16.52
N GLY A 9 10.49 -27.60 16.14
CA GLY A 9 9.37 -28.53 16.24
C GLY A 9 9.10 -29.46 15.05
N VAL A 10 9.45 -29.12 13.80
CA VAL A 10 9.13 -30.01 12.66
C VAL A 10 10.30 -30.92 12.33
N GLN A 11 10.08 -32.24 12.45
CA GLN A 11 11.10 -33.23 12.10
C GLN A 11 11.20 -33.42 10.57
N PRO A 12 12.42 -33.51 10.01
CA PRO A 12 12.61 -33.86 8.60
C PRO A 12 11.94 -35.21 8.27
N GLY A 13 11.27 -35.30 7.11
CA GLY A 13 10.55 -36.51 6.68
C GLY A 13 9.25 -36.80 7.44
N SER A 14 8.77 -35.87 8.26
CA SER A 14 7.42 -35.94 8.82
C SER A 14 6.37 -35.49 7.80
N LEU A 15 5.13 -35.96 7.95
CA LEU A 15 3.99 -35.51 7.16
C LEU A 15 3.82 -33.98 7.18
N GLU A 16 4.18 -33.33 8.29
CA GLU A 16 4.14 -31.87 8.41
C GLU A 16 5.23 -31.19 7.57
N ALA A 17 6.44 -31.76 7.51
CA ALA A 17 7.50 -31.27 6.64
C ALA A 17 7.13 -31.42 5.15
N GLU A 18 6.56 -32.56 4.77
CA GLU A 18 6.11 -32.83 3.40
C GLU A 18 4.98 -31.87 2.98
N ALA A 19 4.03 -31.58 3.88
CA ALA A 19 2.96 -30.63 3.62
C ALA A 19 3.49 -29.19 3.44
N ILE A 20 4.50 -28.79 4.23
CA ILE A 20 5.15 -27.49 4.08
C ILE A 20 5.90 -27.41 2.73
N GLU A 21 6.63 -28.46 2.38
CA GLU A 21 7.36 -28.54 1.11
C GLU A 21 6.42 -28.48 -0.09
N ALA A 22 5.32 -29.24 -0.08
CA ALA A 22 4.29 -29.19 -1.10
C ALA A 22 3.65 -27.80 -1.23
N GLY A 23 3.42 -27.12 -0.10
CA GLY A 23 2.91 -25.74 -0.07
C GLY A 23 3.89 -24.75 -0.69
N ILE A 24 5.18 -24.85 -0.36
CA ILE A 24 6.23 -24.00 -0.93
C ILE A 24 6.33 -24.21 -2.45
N LEU A 25 6.33 -25.47 -2.91
CA LEU A 25 6.39 -25.79 -4.34
C LEU A 25 5.18 -25.27 -5.11
N THR A 26 3.98 -25.35 -4.53
CA THR A 26 2.75 -24.82 -5.13
C THR A 26 2.81 -23.31 -5.28
N GLU A 27 3.27 -22.59 -4.26
CA GLU A 27 3.45 -21.14 -4.32
C GLU A 27 4.52 -20.74 -5.33
N MET A 28 5.66 -21.47 -5.37
CA MET A 28 6.72 -21.22 -6.34
C MET A 28 6.28 -21.49 -7.78
N ALA A 29 5.32 -22.40 -8.01
CA ALA A 29 4.78 -22.64 -9.35
C ALA A 29 3.92 -21.47 -9.87
N LEU A 30 3.43 -20.60 -8.99
CA LEU A 30 2.63 -19.41 -9.33
C LEU A 30 3.49 -18.17 -9.56
N TRP A 31 4.81 -18.29 -9.41
CA TRP A 31 5.73 -17.17 -9.53
C TRP A 31 5.97 -16.80 -10.98
N ASP A 32 5.84 -15.51 -11.27
CA ASP A 32 6.20 -14.95 -12.56
C ASP A 32 7.74 -14.86 -12.68
N SER A 33 8.33 -15.66 -13.56
CA SER A 33 9.78 -15.72 -13.78
C SER A 33 10.39 -14.38 -14.21
N ASP A 34 9.57 -13.47 -14.75
CA ASP A 34 10.01 -12.15 -15.19
C ASP A 34 9.87 -11.08 -14.09
N ASP A 35 9.34 -11.41 -12.90
CA ASP A 35 9.25 -10.46 -11.79
C ASP A 35 10.66 -10.15 -11.22
N PRO A 36 11.14 -8.90 -11.31
CA PRO A 36 12.43 -8.50 -10.75
C PRO A 36 12.52 -8.75 -9.23
N SER A 37 11.39 -8.78 -8.54
CA SER A 37 11.29 -9.07 -7.10
C SER A 37 11.66 -10.52 -6.76
N LEU A 38 11.38 -11.45 -7.68
CA LEU A 38 11.67 -12.87 -7.56
C LEU A 38 13.15 -13.20 -7.85
N SER A 39 13.85 -12.35 -8.61
CA SER A 39 15.30 -12.51 -8.85
C SER A 39 16.15 -12.53 -7.56
N THR A 40 15.69 -11.84 -6.51
CA THR A 40 16.37 -11.84 -5.20
C THR A 40 16.02 -13.08 -4.40
N VAL A 41 14.77 -13.52 -4.50
CA VAL A 41 14.26 -14.72 -3.83
C VAL A 41 14.92 -15.98 -4.40
N GLU A 42 15.04 -16.08 -5.74
CA GLU A 42 15.75 -17.16 -6.41
C GLU A 42 17.21 -17.27 -5.95
N LYS A 43 17.92 -16.13 -5.79
CA LYS A 43 19.31 -16.13 -5.29
C LYS A 43 19.42 -16.64 -3.86
N ILE A 44 18.43 -16.37 -3.01
CA ILE A 44 18.38 -16.86 -1.63
C ILE A 44 18.15 -18.39 -1.65
N PHE A 45 17.17 -18.87 -2.41
CA PHE A 45 16.90 -20.31 -2.54
C PHE A 45 18.05 -21.09 -3.18
N ARG A 46 18.69 -20.53 -4.22
CA ARG A 46 19.87 -21.14 -4.85
C ARG A 46 21.00 -21.32 -3.82
N ARG A 47 21.24 -20.33 -2.96
CA ARG A 47 22.26 -20.43 -1.89
C ARG A 47 21.91 -21.48 -0.83
N PHE A 48 20.64 -21.60 -0.45
CA PHE A 48 20.18 -22.70 0.40
C PHE A 48 20.43 -24.06 -0.28
N GLY A 49 20.09 -24.19 -1.56
CA GLY A 49 20.29 -25.42 -2.34
C GLY A 49 21.76 -25.80 -2.55
N THR A 50 22.67 -24.83 -2.56
CA THR A 50 24.13 -25.08 -2.68
C THR A 50 24.84 -25.25 -1.33
N GLY A 51 24.10 -25.26 -0.21
CA GLY A 51 24.68 -25.44 1.13
C GLY A 51 25.27 -24.16 1.77
N ASP A 52 25.11 -22.99 1.15
CA ASP A 52 25.53 -21.69 1.70
C ASP A 52 24.40 -21.07 2.55
N ALA A 53 24.10 -21.73 3.67
CA ALA A 53 23.05 -21.33 4.61
C ALA A 53 23.25 -19.91 5.15
N VAL A 54 24.49 -19.60 5.52
CA VAL A 54 24.86 -18.33 6.17
C VAL A 54 24.72 -17.17 5.19
N GLY A 55 25.19 -17.34 3.95
CA GLY A 55 25.01 -16.34 2.90
C GLY A 55 23.55 -16.12 2.52
N ALA A 56 22.74 -17.18 2.46
CA ALA A 56 21.30 -17.09 2.20
C ALA A 56 20.56 -16.28 3.28
N ILE A 57 20.82 -16.59 4.56
CA ILE A 57 20.21 -15.88 5.70
C ILE A 57 20.62 -14.40 5.72
N THR A 58 21.91 -14.12 5.49
CA THR A 58 22.43 -12.74 5.45
C THR A 58 21.77 -11.92 4.36
N LEU A 59 21.60 -12.51 3.17
CA LEU A 59 20.92 -11.86 2.05
C LEU A 59 19.44 -11.59 2.35
N LEU A 60 18.75 -12.55 2.98
CA LEU A 60 17.36 -12.42 3.41
C LEU A 60 17.18 -11.28 4.43
N GLN A 61 18.04 -11.23 5.46
CA GLN A 61 18.02 -10.17 6.48
C GLN A 61 18.22 -8.78 5.85
N THR A 62 19.21 -8.66 4.96
CA THR A 62 19.50 -7.41 4.25
C THR A 62 18.29 -6.93 3.45
N TRP A 63 17.60 -7.84 2.76
CA TRP A 63 16.41 -7.50 1.97
C TRP A 63 15.22 -7.07 2.85
N VAL A 64 15.00 -7.74 3.98
CA VAL A 64 13.98 -7.36 4.96
C VAL A 64 14.25 -5.97 5.53
N ASP A 65 15.50 -5.68 5.89
CA ASP A 65 15.89 -4.38 6.44
C ASP A 65 15.76 -3.26 5.40
N GLN A 66 16.11 -3.50 4.14
CA GLN A 66 15.88 -2.55 3.05
C GLN A 66 14.38 -2.25 2.87
N LYS A 67 13.51 -3.27 2.93
CA LYS A 67 12.05 -3.06 2.89
C LYS A 67 11.55 -2.23 4.08
N ARG A 68 12.01 -2.53 5.29
CA ARG A 68 11.67 -1.77 6.51
C ARG A 68 12.12 -0.31 6.41
N GLN A 69 13.34 -0.07 5.94
CA GLN A 69 13.87 1.28 5.73
C GLN A 69 13.08 2.04 4.68
N ARG A 70 12.72 1.43 3.54
CA ARG A 70 11.86 2.07 2.52
C ARG A 70 10.51 2.48 3.10
N GLN A 71 9.86 1.60 3.87
CA GLN A 71 8.60 1.92 4.53
C GLN A 71 8.75 3.04 5.57
N ALA A 72 9.82 3.01 6.37
CA ALA A 72 10.11 4.06 7.34
C ALA A 72 10.35 5.41 6.64
N THR A 73 11.08 5.43 5.52
CA THR A 73 11.31 6.64 4.71
C THR A 73 10.01 7.17 4.10
N ILE A 74 9.12 6.30 3.62
CA ILE A 74 7.79 6.70 3.15
C ILE A 74 6.95 7.31 4.29
N ALA A 75 7.00 6.71 5.47
CA ALA A 75 6.29 7.20 6.65
C ALA A 75 6.88 8.53 7.18
N ARG A 76 8.19 8.73 7.02
CA ARG A 76 8.93 9.93 7.45
C ARG A 76 8.92 11.06 6.43
N LYS A 77 8.53 10.81 5.16
CA LYS A 77 8.34 11.90 4.21
C LYS A 77 7.33 12.88 4.80
N PRO A 78 7.69 14.17 4.99
CA PRO A 78 6.74 15.16 5.46
C PRO A 78 5.58 15.13 4.48
N ARG A 79 4.42 14.69 4.96
CA ARG A 79 3.17 14.69 4.20
C ARG A 79 2.92 16.16 3.91
N ASN A 80 3.32 16.62 2.72
CA ASN A 80 3.41 18.03 2.40
C ASN A 80 2.09 18.69 2.82
N ARG A 81 2.17 19.66 3.72
CA ARG A 81 1.03 20.24 4.47
C ARG A 81 0.04 20.98 3.56
N LEU A 82 0.33 21.08 2.27
CA LEU A 82 -0.61 21.47 1.24
C LEU A 82 -1.53 20.28 0.97
N ALA A 83 -2.58 20.16 1.79
CA ALA A 83 -3.70 19.28 1.48
C ALA A 83 -4.13 19.56 0.03
N SER A 84 -4.34 18.50 -0.78
CA SER A 84 -4.77 18.65 -2.18
C SER A 84 -5.95 19.64 -2.27
N PRO A 85 -6.10 20.42 -3.36
CA PRO A 85 -7.22 21.34 -3.52
C PRO A 85 -8.59 20.69 -3.22
N LEU A 86 -8.79 19.45 -3.67
CA LEU A 86 -9.97 18.64 -3.33
C LEU A 86 -10.11 18.37 -1.83
N THR A 87 -9.01 18.05 -1.13
CA THR A 87 -9.04 17.88 0.34
C THR A 87 -9.38 19.19 1.05
N GLN A 88 -8.94 20.34 0.54
CA GLN A 88 -9.29 21.64 1.10
C GLN A 88 -10.76 21.98 0.86
N LEU A 89 -11.29 21.70 -0.34
CA LEU A 89 -12.70 21.84 -0.66
C LEU A 89 -13.57 21.00 0.28
N VAL A 90 -13.27 19.71 0.41
CA VAL A 90 -13.97 18.81 1.34
C VAL A 90 -13.89 19.34 2.77
N ARG A 91 -12.72 19.85 3.18
CA ARG A 91 -12.56 20.43 4.52
C ARG A 91 -13.47 21.64 4.74
N ARG A 92 -13.54 22.58 3.80
CA ARG A 92 -14.42 23.77 3.90
C ARG A 92 -15.89 23.36 4.01
N ILE A 93 -16.32 22.40 3.19
CA ILE A 93 -17.69 21.86 3.24
C ILE A 93 -17.99 21.24 4.61
N VAL A 94 -17.07 20.43 5.14
CA VAL A 94 -17.25 19.78 6.45
C VAL A 94 -17.16 20.77 7.61
N GLU A 95 -16.33 21.82 7.51
CA GLU A 95 -16.29 22.91 8.50
C GLU A 95 -17.61 23.69 8.54
N GLY A 96 -18.25 23.92 7.38
CA GLY A 96 -19.58 24.54 7.31
C GLY A 96 -20.73 23.62 7.73
N ASN A 97 -20.60 22.30 7.54
CA ASN A 97 -21.57 21.30 7.99
C ASN A 97 -20.87 20.03 8.54
N PRO A 98 -20.54 20.00 9.84
CA PRO A 98 -19.81 18.88 10.45
C PRO A 98 -20.56 17.54 10.43
N LYS A 99 -21.89 17.57 10.32
CA LYS A 99 -22.74 16.37 10.31
C LYS A 99 -22.91 15.77 8.91
N ILE A 100 -22.43 16.45 7.86
CA ILE A 100 -22.60 16.04 6.46
C ILE A 100 -22.25 14.56 6.20
N ARG A 101 -23.13 13.85 5.52
CA ARG A 101 -22.92 12.45 5.14
C ARG A 101 -22.21 12.35 3.79
N LEU A 102 -21.62 11.19 3.50
CA LEU A 102 -20.90 10.99 2.24
C LEU A 102 -21.78 11.24 0.99
N PRO A 103 -23.06 10.80 0.92
CA PRO A 103 -23.91 11.10 -0.23
C PRO A 103 -24.13 12.61 -0.42
N GLU A 104 -24.45 13.33 0.65
CA GLU A 104 -24.64 14.78 0.63
C GLU A 104 -23.35 15.51 0.20
N LEU A 105 -22.20 15.04 0.66
CA LEU A 105 -20.90 15.56 0.22
C LEU A 105 -20.69 15.33 -1.28
N LEU A 106 -21.04 14.16 -1.81
CA LEU A 106 -20.91 13.88 -3.25
C LEU A 106 -21.80 14.81 -4.08
N ASP A 107 -23.01 15.10 -3.62
CA ASP A 107 -23.92 16.00 -4.32
C ASP A 107 -23.37 17.43 -4.35
N LEU A 108 -22.82 17.93 -3.24
CA LEU A 108 -22.13 19.23 -3.22
C LEU A 108 -20.88 19.25 -4.10
N LEU A 109 -20.14 18.14 -4.18
CA LEU A 109 -18.97 18.06 -5.06
C LEU A 109 -19.35 18.05 -6.55
N LYS A 110 -20.53 17.54 -6.92
CA LYS A 110 -21.04 17.64 -8.30
C LYS A 110 -21.31 19.09 -8.69
N GLU A 111 -21.78 19.92 -7.76
CA GLU A 111 -21.97 21.35 -7.99
C GLU A 111 -20.64 22.10 -8.18
N GLU A 112 -19.54 21.53 -7.73
CA GLU A 112 -18.18 22.10 -7.84
C GLU A 112 -17.41 21.64 -9.08
N VAL A 113 -18.03 20.82 -9.93
CA VAL A 113 -17.48 20.38 -11.22
C VAL A 113 -17.32 21.59 -12.14
N GLY A 114 -16.15 21.73 -12.78
CA GLY A 114 -15.83 22.84 -13.68
C GLY A 114 -15.48 24.16 -12.98
N LYS A 115 -15.50 24.21 -11.64
CA LYS A 115 -15.11 25.39 -10.86
C LYS A 115 -13.62 25.43 -10.51
N GLY A 116 -12.79 24.68 -11.23
CA GLY A 116 -11.33 24.71 -11.12
C GLY A 116 -10.73 23.81 -10.05
N VAL A 117 -11.53 23.02 -9.30
CA VAL A 117 -11.04 22.01 -8.34
C VAL A 117 -11.34 20.59 -8.78
N ILE A 118 -12.50 20.38 -9.43
CA ILE A 118 -12.95 19.09 -9.96
C ILE A 118 -13.22 19.28 -11.46
N SER A 119 -12.56 18.49 -12.29
CA SER A 119 -12.75 18.50 -13.74
C SER A 119 -13.98 17.71 -14.14
N LYS A 120 -14.15 16.51 -13.59
CA LYS A 120 -15.32 15.64 -13.82
C LYS A 120 -15.51 14.59 -12.72
N ILE A 121 -16.70 14.00 -12.68
CA ILE A 121 -17.04 12.85 -11.83
C ILE A 121 -17.61 11.75 -12.73
N GLU A 122 -17.00 10.57 -12.73
CA GLU A 122 -17.44 9.42 -13.52
C GLU A 122 -17.62 8.22 -12.60
N GLY A 123 -18.88 7.78 -12.41
CA GLY A 123 -19.22 6.71 -11.48
C GLY A 123 -18.75 7.02 -10.05
N ASP A 124 -17.87 6.18 -9.51
CA ASP A 124 -17.29 6.33 -8.17
C ASP A 124 -15.95 7.08 -8.16
N LEU A 125 -15.51 7.65 -9.29
CA LEU A 125 -14.24 8.35 -9.43
C LEU A 125 -14.46 9.87 -9.58
N ILE A 126 -13.72 10.64 -8.79
CA ILE A 126 -13.67 12.10 -8.83
C ILE A 126 -12.32 12.50 -9.41
N TYR A 127 -12.35 13.21 -10.54
CA TYR A 127 -11.16 13.68 -11.23
C TYR A 127 -10.87 15.12 -10.78
N PRO A 128 -9.76 15.38 -10.06
CA PRO A 128 -9.39 16.74 -9.71
C PRO A 128 -8.98 17.51 -10.97
N GLU A 129 -9.17 18.83 -10.94
CA GLU A 129 -8.62 19.72 -11.96
C GLU A 129 -7.07 19.71 -11.87
N GLN A 130 -6.40 19.66 -13.01
CA GLN A 130 -4.94 19.75 -13.04
C GLN A 130 -4.50 21.20 -12.81
N GLN A 131 -4.17 21.55 -11.58
CA GLN A 131 -3.57 22.85 -11.27
C GLN A 131 -2.04 22.74 -11.17
N GLY A 132 -1.34 23.42 -12.08
CA GLY A 132 0.08 23.79 -11.91
C GLY A 132 1.12 22.70 -12.17
N GLY A 133 1.17 22.13 -13.39
CA GLY A 133 2.33 21.35 -13.85
C GLY A 133 2.57 20.00 -13.14
N HIS A 134 1.67 19.59 -12.25
CA HIS A 134 1.66 18.23 -11.70
C HIS A 134 0.89 17.32 -12.66
N GLU A 135 1.63 16.58 -13.50
CA GLU A 135 1.11 15.79 -14.62
C GLU A 135 0.12 14.68 -14.24
N ASP A 136 -0.06 14.31 -12.97
CA ASP A 136 -0.95 13.20 -12.59
C ASP A 136 -1.81 13.50 -11.36
N ALA A 137 -2.85 14.33 -11.52
CA ALA A 137 -3.93 14.38 -10.54
C ALA A 137 -4.73 13.06 -10.58
N LYS A 138 -4.27 12.06 -9.81
CA LYS A 138 -4.92 10.74 -9.77
C LYS A 138 -6.40 10.87 -9.36
N PRO A 139 -7.31 10.14 -10.02
CA PRO A 139 -8.71 10.13 -9.65
C PRO A 139 -8.85 9.61 -8.21
N VAL A 140 -9.80 10.22 -7.49
CA VAL A 140 -10.10 9.90 -6.10
C VAL A 140 -11.37 9.07 -6.06
N SER A 141 -11.27 7.86 -5.52
CA SER A 141 -12.44 7.00 -5.38
C SER A 141 -13.35 7.45 -4.25
N ARG A 142 -14.62 7.04 -4.31
CA ARG A 142 -15.60 7.22 -3.24
C ARG A 142 -15.10 6.73 -1.88
N ASP A 143 -14.39 5.60 -1.83
CA ASP A 143 -13.78 5.07 -0.60
C ASP A 143 -12.68 5.99 -0.05
N GLN A 144 -11.85 6.51 -0.94
CA GLN A 144 -10.82 7.49 -0.54
C GLN A 144 -11.47 8.77 -0.04
N LEU A 145 -12.56 9.23 -0.65
CA LEU A 145 -13.32 10.38 -0.19
C LEU A 145 -13.95 10.13 1.19
N SER A 146 -14.52 8.95 1.41
CA SER A 146 -15.06 8.52 2.71
C SER A 146 -13.99 8.59 3.80
N ARG A 147 -12.80 8.04 3.54
CA ARG A 147 -11.66 8.11 4.48
C ARG A 147 -11.23 9.55 4.76
N ARG A 148 -11.22 10.42 3.74
CA ARG A 148 -10.92 11.86 3.90
C ARG A 148 -11.95 12.54 4.80
N LEU A 149 -13.24 12.31 4.54
CA LEU A 149 -14.35 12.83 5.34
C LEU A 149 -14.20 12.40 6.82
N SER A 150 -14.02 11.10 7.09
CA SER A 150 -13.84 10.60 8.45
C SER A 150 -12.61 11.22 9.14
N THR A 151 -11.51 11.38 8.42
CA THR A 151 -10.28 11.96 8.96
C THR A 151 -10.45 13.43 9.32
N ILE A 152 -11.14 14.20 8.46
CA ILE A 152 -11.41 15.62 8.69
C ILE A 152 -12.35 15.78 9.90
N LYS A 153 -13.44 15.00 9.96
CA LYS A 153 -14.37 15.03 11.11
C LYS A 153 -13.67 14.70 12.42
N LYS A 154 -12.85 13.65 12.46
CA LYS A 154 -12.08 13.29 13.66
C LYS A 154 -11.18 14.44 14.14
N ARG A 155 -10.52 15.15 13.22
CA ARG A 155 -9.66 16.30 13.56
C ARG A 155 -10.43 17.52 14.05
N LEU A 156 -11.65 17.73 13.57
CA LEU A 156 -12.52 18.80 14.03
C LEU A 156 -13.12 18.50 15.41
N MET A 157 -13.42 17.24 15.70
CA MET A 157 -13.93 16.80 17.02
C MET A 157 -12.85 16.75 18.11
N SER A 158 -11.57 16.68 17.72
CA SER A 158 -10.43 16.69 18.65
C SER A 158 -9.87 18.09 18.93
N ARG A 159 -10.52 19.14 18.43
CA ARG A 159 -10.17 20.55 18.64
C ARG A 159 -11.22 21.19 19.53
#